data_AF-A0A4R6J0J5-F1
#
_entry.id   AF-A0A4R6J0J5-F1
#
_cell.length_a   1.000
_cell.length_b   1.000
_cell.length_c   1.000
_cell.angle_alpha   90.00
_cell.angle_beta   90.00
_cell.angle_gamma   90.00
#
_symmetry.space_group_name_H-M   'P 1'
#
loop_
_entity.id
_entity.type
_entity.pdbx_description
1 polymer ?
#
loop_
_entity_poly.entity_id
_entity_poly.type
_entity_poly.pdbx_seq_one_letter_code
_entity_poly.pdbx_strand_id
1 'polypeptide(L)'
;MSGDKVNIHAKSWYRLNGVTSGSPVSPLADLVAALAGGVAQSAAGKYTAGELVSGGALSPGMTDMLNARSDSSSKPKAYVNWVLFDEQFKYVAGGSGFDQVGSDQELKQHILSNLPVTKNGYLYIYS
;
A
#
# COMPACT_ATOMS: atom_id res chain seq x y z
N MET A 1 7.64 7.84 -16.02
CA MET A 1 7.34 6.52 -15.42
C MET A 1 6.09 5.87 -16.02
N SER A 2 5.15 6.62 -16.59
CA SER A 2 4.03 6.04 -17.33
C SER A 2 4.54 5.15 -18.47
N GLY A 3 4.06 3.92 -18.54
CA GLY A 3 4.51 2.89 -19.49
C GLY A 3 5.54 1.92 -18.93
N ASP A 4 6.13 2.22 -17.76
CA ASP A 4 7.04 1.30 -17.07
C ASP A 4 6.27 0.12 -16.44
N LYS A 5 7.03 -0.94 -16.13
CA LYS A 5 6.54 -2.10 -15.38
C LYS A 5 7.41 -2.33 -14.16
N VAL A 6 6.77 -2.67 -13.05
CA VAL A 6 7.46 -2.97 -11.80
C VAL A 6 7.20 -4.43 -11.41
N ASN A 7 8.25 -5.07 -10.89
CA ASN A 7 8.17 -6.38 -10.27
C ASN A 7 8.43 -6.23 -8.77
N ILE A 8 7.58 -6.84 -7.94
CA ILE A 8 7.72 -6.85 -6.49
C ILE A 8 7.95 -8.30 -6.06
N HIS A 9 9.05 -8.51 -5.34
CA HIS A 9 9.43 -9.80 -4.78
C HIS A 9 9.61 -9.64 -3.27
N ALA A 10 8.73 -10.28 -2.50
CA ALA A 10 8.80 -10.29 -1.04
C ALA A 10 8.54 -11.70 -0.50
N LYS A 11 8.92 -11.94 0.76
CA LYS A 11 8.65 -13.19 1.47
C LYS A 11 8.01 -12.86 2.81
N SER A 12 7.02 -13.65 3.21
CA SER A 12 6.40 -13.56 4.52
C SER A 12 6.33 -14.94 5.18
N TRP A 13 6.46 -14.95 6.51
CA TRP A 13 6.33 -16.14 7.32
C TRP A 13 5.95 -15.72 8.76
N TYR A 14 5.09 -16.49 9.41
CA TYR A 14 4.70 -16.24 10.80
C TYR A 14 4.30 -17.55 11.51
N ARG A 15 4.21 -17.46 12.85
CA ARG A 15 3.58 -18.46 13.72
C ARG A 15 2.42 -17.81 14.47
N LEU A 16 1.23 -18.39 14.37
CA LEU A 16 0.00 -17.88 14.98
C LEU A 16 0.00 -18.07 16.50
N ASN A 17 0.66 -19.13 17.00
CA ASN A 17 0.74 -19.47 18.42
C ASN A 17 -0.65 -19.51 19.12
N GLY A 18 -1.70 -19.87 18.40
CA GLY A 18 -3.07 -19.93 18.93
C GLY A 18 -3.78 -18.58 19.13
N VAL A 19 -3.17 -17.47 18.69
CA VAL A 19 -3.74 -16.13 18.80
C VAL A 19 -4.63 -15.84 17.58
N THR A 20 -5.84 -15.32 17.78
CA THR A 20 -6.67 -14.84 16.67
C THR A 20 -6.25 -13.45 16.23
N SER A 21 -6.42 -13.14 14.94
CA SER A 21 -6.12 -11.82 14.40
C SER A 21 -6.92 -10.73 15.14
N GLY A 22 -6.21 -9.76 15.73
CA GLY A 22 -6.81 -8.64 16.44
C GLY A 22 -7.63 -7.70 15.54
N SER A 23 -8.30 -6.72 16.16
CA SER A 23 -9.05 -5.69 15.45
C SER A 23 -8.17 -4.96 14.42
N PRO A 24 -8.69 -4.66 13.23
CA PRO A 24 -7.91 -3.97 12.20
C PRO A 24 -7.54 -2.56 12.69
N VAL A 25 -6.25 -2.22 12.59
CA VAL A 25 -5.78 -0.84 12.66
C VAL A 25 -5.59 -0.36 11.22
N SER A 26 -6.19 0.78 10.88
CA SER A 26 -6.02 1.35 9.54
C SER A 26 -4.59 1.88 9.38
N PRO A 27 -3.83 1.44 8.37
CA PRO A 27 -2.48 1.97 8.11
C PRO A 27 -2.53 3.35 7.47
N LEU A 28 -3.73 3.93 7.27
CA LEU A 28 -3.90 5.20 6.58
C LEU A 28 -3.06 6.29 7.26
N ALA A 29 -3.13 6.42 8.58
CA ALA A 29 -2.40 7.45 9.32
C ALA A 29 -0.88 7.35 9.12
N ASP A 30 -0.32 6.14 9.22
CA ASP A 30 1.11 5.88 9.01
C ASP A 30 1.51 6.10 7.55
N LEU A 31 0.64 5.74 6.60
CA LEU A 31 0.82 5.99 5.17
C LEU A 31 0.82 7.49 4.86
N VAL A 32 -0.09 8.26 5.48
CA VAL A 32 -0.11 9.73 5.35
C VAL A 32 1.18 10.32 5.89
N ALA A 33 1.61 9.88 7.08
CA ALA A 33 2.84 10.35 7.72
C ALA A 33 4.08 10.01 6.90
N ALA A 34 4.17 8.80 6.35
CA ALA A 34 5.26 8.39 5.49
C ALA A 34 5.28 9.15 4.16
N LEU A 35 4.11 9.41 3.56
CA LEU A 35 3.98 10.20 2.33
C LEU A 35 4.39 11.67 2.58
N ALA A 36 3.93 12.23 3.69
CA ALA A 36 4.30 13.56 4.17
C ALA A 36 5.80 13.70 4.44
N GLY A 37 6.43 12.70 5.07
CA GLY A 37 7.85 12.74 5.41
C GLY A 37 8.80 12.45 4.24
N GLY A 38 8.42 11.53 3.35
CA GLY A 38 9.26 11.07 2.23
C GLY A 38 9.07 11.84 0.93
N VAL A 39 7.83 12.21 0.60
CA VAL A 39 7.52 12.80 -0.72
C VAL A 39 7.37 14.31 -0.70
N ALA A 40 7.00 14.95 0.42
CA ALA A 40 7.07 16.42 0.51
C ALA A 40 8.52 16.94 0.32
N GLN A 41 9.51 16.11 0.66
CA GLN A 41 10.93 16.42 0.43
C GLN A 41 11.41 16.09 -1.00
N SER A 42 10.73 15.18 -1.71
CA SER A 42 11.15 14.70 -3.05
C SER A 42 10.33 15.28 -4.21
N ALA A 43 9.10 15.74 -3.98
CA ALA A 43 8.17 16.25 -4.99
C ALA A 43 8.42 17.70 -5.41
N ALA A 44 9.66 18.19 -5.30
CA ALA A 44 10.05 19.55 -5.63
C ALA A 44 9.15 20.65 -5.02
N GLY A 45 8.57 20.41 -3.83
CA GLY A 45 7.70 21.37 -3.15
C GLY A 45 6.28 21.51 -3.71
N LYS A 46 5.79 20.57 -4.53
CA LYS A 46 4.43 20.66 -5.11
C LYS A 46 3.28 20.52 -4.10
N TYR A 47 3.49 19.81 -3.00
CA TYR A 47 2.51 19.60 -1.93
C TYR A 47 3.20 19.50 -0.58
N THR A 48 2.64 20.15 0.44
CA THR A 48 3.03 19.97 1.84
C THR A 48 2.35 18.76 2.46
N ALA A 49 2.91 18.25 3.56
CA ALA A 49 2.28 17.23 4.39
C ALA A 49 0.83 17.57 4.76
N GLY A 50 0.56 18.83 5.13
CA GLY A 50 -0.77 19.30 5.50
C GLY A 50 -1.75 19.30 4.33
N GLU A 51 -1.31 19.64 3.12
CA GLU A 51 -2.15 19.62 1.90
C GLU A 51 -2.46 18.21 1.42
N LEU A 52 -1.56 17.24 1.64
CA LEU A 52 -1.82 15.82 1.37
C LEU A 52 -2.89 15.25 2.30
N VAL A 53 -2.88 15.67 3.58
CA VAL A 53 -3.85 15.24 4.60
C VAL A 53 -5.20 15.92 4.39
N SER A 54 -5.22 17.22 4.11
CA SER A 54 -6.45 18.04 4.08
C SER A 54 -7.08 18.18 2.69
N GLY A 55 -6.29 18.05 1.62
CA GLY A 55 -6.70 18.33 0.24
C GLY A 55 -7.37 17.18 -0.49
N GLY A 56 -7.64 16.05 0.18
CA GLY A 56 -8.26 14.87 -0.45
C GLY A 56 -7.35 14.12 -1.43
N ALA A 57 -6.02 14.33 -1.36
CA ALA A 57 -5.04 13.57 -2.13
C ALA A 57 -5.12 12.07 -1.82
N LEU A 58 -5.44 11.73 -0.56
CA LEU A 58 -5.90 10.42 -0.14
C LEU A 58 -7.34 10.22 -0.64
N SER A 59 -7.47 9.97 -1.94
CA SER A 59 -8.76 9.82 -2.60
C SER A 59 -9.64 8.74 -1.94
N PRO A 60 -10.97 8.78 -2.12
CA PRO A 60 -11.87 7.69 -1.72
C PRO A 60 -11.37 6.30 -2.14
N GLY A 61 -10.75 6.17 -3.31
CA GLY A 61 -10.25 4.89 -3.83
C GLY A 61 -9.13 4.25 -3.00
N MET A 62 -8.34 5.04 -2.27
CA MET A 62 -7.36 4.50 -1.32
C MET A 62 -8.05 3.92 -0.08
N THR A 63 -9.03 4.65 0.46
CA THR A 63 -9.85 4.17 1.56
C THR A 63 -10.59 2.89 1.18
N ASP A 64 -11.13 2.83 -0.03
CA ASP A 64 -11.79 1.63 -0.57
C ASP A 64 -10.81 0.46 -0.70
N MET A 65 -9.59 0.68 -1.19
CA MET A 65 -8.55 -0.35 -1.25
C MET A 65 -8.15 -0.85 0.14
N LEU A 66 -8.04 0.04 1.13
CA LEU A 66 -7.75 -0.34 2.51
C LEU A 66 -8.89 -1.15 3.15
N ASN A 67 -10.14 -0.83 2.79
CA ASN A 67 -11.35 -1.52 3.25
C ASN A 67 -11.60 -2.85 2.51
N ALA A 68 -11.14 -2.99 1.27
CA ALA A 68 -11.29 -4.22 0.48
C ALA A 68 -10.41 -5.38 0.95
N ARG A 69 -9.47 -5.13 1.87
CA ARG A 69 -8.61 -6.17 2.45
C ARG A 69 -9.44 -7.11 3.31
N SER A 70 -9.47 -8.38 2.92
CA SER A 70 -10.37 -9.39 3.50
C SER A 70 -10.00 -9.74 4.94
N ASP A 71 -11.00 -9.70 5.82
CA ASP A 71 -10.90 -10.13 7.22
C ASP A 71 -11.03 -11.66 7.35
N SER A 72 -10.07 -12.39 6.80
CA SER A 72 -9.93 -13.82 7.06
C SER A 72 -9.47 -14.01 8.51
N SER A 73 -10.36 -14.47 9.40
CA SER A 73 -10.05 -14.68 10.83
C SER A 73 -8.93 -15.70 11.10
N SER A 74 -8.61 -16.55 10.12
CA SER A 74 -7.57 -17.57 10.21
C SER A 74 -6.16 -17.06 9.86
N LYS A 75 -6.02 -15.82 9.38
CA LYS A 75 -4.74 -15.25 8.95
C LYS A 75 -4.54 -13.85 9.54
N PRO A 76 -3.30 -13.46 9.88
CA PRO A 76 -2.96 -12.10 10.28
C PRO A 76 -3.39 -11.09 9.21
N LYS A 77 -3.74 -9.88 9.65
CA LYS A 77 -4.02 -8.74 8.76
C LYS A 77 -2.72 -8.07 8.30
N ALA A 78 -1.79 -8.87 7.77
CA ALA A 78 -0.51 -8.42 7.22
C ALA A 78 -0.49 -8.62 5.71
N TYR A 79 0.04 -7.63 4.98
CA TYR A 79 -0.06 -7.55 3.53
C TYR A 79 1.22 -6.92 2.96
N VAL A 80 1.63 -7.34 1.77
CA VAL A 80 2.43 -6.48 0.90
C VAL A 80 1.45 -5.55 0.19
N ASN A 81 1.61 -4.25 0.33
CA ASN A 81 0.75 -3.23 -0.29
C ASN A 81 1.58 -2.42 -1.28
N TRP A 82 0.99 -2.08 -2.42
CA TRP A 82 1.59 -1.17 -3.39
C TRP A 82 0.53 -0.17 -3.85
N VAL A 83 0.92 1.10 -3.88
CA VAL A 83 0.03 2.20 -4.25
C VAL A 83 0.72 3.06 -5.28
N LEU A 84 0.09 3.18 -6.45
CA LEU A 84 0.47 4.15 -7.45
C LEU A 84 -0.31 5.45 -7.24
N PHE A 85 0.43 6.54 -7.16
CA PHE A 85 -0.09 7.90 -7.18
C PHE A 85 0.29 8.58 -8.50
N ASP A 86 -0.56 9.48 -8.99
CA ASP A 86 -0.18 10.39 -10.07
C ASP A 86 0.68 11.56 -9.54
N GLU A 87 1.11 12.46 -10.43
CA GLU A 87 1.92 13.63 -10.07
C GLU A 87 1.23 14.61 -9.11
N GLN A 88 -0.09 14.50 -8.95
CA GLN A 88 -0.91 15.27 -8.02
C GLN A 88 -1.23 14.50 -6.73
N PHE A 89 -0.53 13.38 -6.49
CA PHE A 89 -0.75 12.47 -5.37
C PHE A 89 -2.15 11.84 -5.31
N LYS A 90 -2.85 11.75 -6.44
CA LYS A 90 -4.13 11.06 -6.50
C LYS A 90 -3.90 9.57 -6.71
N TYR A 91 -4.68 8.75 -6.02
CA TYR A 91 -4.66 7.30 -6.15
C TYR A 91 -4.95 6.85 -7.59
N VAL A 92 -4.18 5.86 -8.05
CA VAL A 92 -4.35 5.22 -9.35
C VAL A 92 -4.65 3.74 -9.15
N ALA A 93 -5.93 3.38 -9.25
CA ALA A 93 -6.40 2.02 -9.01
C ALA A 93 -5.69 0.96 -9.88
N GLY A 94 -5.48 1.25 -11.16
CA GLY A 94 -4.88 0.29 -12.10
C GLY A 94 -3.41 -0.06 -11.84
N GLY A 95 -2.72 0.67 -10.96
CA GLY A 95 -1.34 0.40 -10.55
C GLY A 95 -1.19 0.12 -9.05
N SER A 96 -2.30 -0.13 -8.35
CA SER A 96 -2.34 -0.31 -6.89
C SER A 96 -2.95 -1.65 -6.51
N GLY A 97 -2.63 -2.14 -5.31
CA GLY A 97 -3.17 -3.40 -4.81
C GLY A 97 -2.47 -3.88 -3.54
N PHE A 98 -2.85 -5.09 -3.14
CA PHE A 98 -2.31 -5.75 -1.94
C PHE A 98 -2.27 -7.27 -2.12
N ASP A 99 -1.38 -7.92 -1.37
CA ASP A 99 -1.29 -9.39 -1.28
C ASP A 99 -1.05 -9.80 0.18
N GLN A 100 -2.01 -10.55 0.74
CA GLN A 100 -1.97 -10.97 2.15
C GLN A 100 -0.90 -12.02 2.41
N VAL A 101 -0.36 -12.09 3.62
CA VAL A 101 0.52 -13.19 4.05
C VAL A 101 -0.12 -14.58 3.89
N GLY A 102 0.72 -15.61 3.93
CA GLY A 102 0.31 -17.03 3.83
C GLY A 102 -0.50 -17.51 5.04
N SER A 103 -0.61 -18.82 5.17
CA SER A 103 -1.19 -19.51 6.33
C SER A 103 -0.16 -19.65 7.45
N ASP A 104 -0.59 -20.16 8.61
CA ASP A 104 0.30 -20.40 9.75
C ASP A 104 1.48 -21.29 9.33
N GLN A 105 2.70 -20.88 9.68
CA GLN A 105 3.95 -21.58 9.38
C GLN A 105 4.25 -21.79 7.88
N GLU A 106 3.53 -21.11 7.00
CA GLU A 106 3.78 -21.11 5.56
C GLU A 106 4.76 -20.00 5.17
N LEU A 107 5.84 -20.34 4.46
CA LEU A 107 6.69 -19.34 3.81
C LEU A 107 6.05 -18.94 2.49
N LYS A 108 5.29 -17.84 2.49
CA LYS A 108 4.68 -17.33 1.25
C LYS A 108 5.68 -16.47 0.49
N GLN A 109 5.77 -16.71 -0.82
CA GLN A 109 6.45 -15.83 -1.76
C GLN A 109 5.43 -14.93 -2.43
N HIS A 110 5.63 -13.62 -2.30
CA HIS A 110 4.87 -12.60 -3.02
C HIS A 110 5.63 -12.29 -4.32
N ILE A 111 5.14 -12.81 -5.44
CA ILE A 111 5.73 -12.60 -6.77
C ILE A 111 4.70 -11.84 -7.62
N LEU A 112 4.84 -10.52 -7.64
CA LEU A 112 3.96 -9.64 -8.39
C LEU A 112 4.74 -9.14 -9.60
N SER A 113 4.43 -9.69 -10.77
CA SER A 113 5.17 -9.40 -11.99
C SER A 113 4.38 -8.52 -12.94
N ASN A 114 5.10 -7.69 -13.70
CA ASN A 114 4.55 -6.83 -14.74
C ASN A 114 3.44 -5.88 -14.23
N LEU A 115 3.55 -5.39 -13.00
CA LEU A 115 2.60 -4.41 -12.47
C LEU A 115 2.72 -3.12 -13.31
N PRO A 116 1.63 -2.66 -13.94
CA PRO A 116 1.69 -1.55 -14.88
C PRO A 116 1.73 -0.20 -14.14
N VAL A 117 2.69 0.65 -14.51
CA VAL A 117 2.70 2.05 -14.09
C VAL A 117 1.94 2.86 -15.15
N THR A 118 0.64 3.04 -14.91
CA THR A 118 -0.29 3.61 -15.91
C THR A 118 -0.32 5.14 -15.96
N LYS A 119 0.33 5.80 -14.99
CA LYS A 119 0.42 7.26 -14.86
C LYS A 119 1.83 7.65 -14.40
N ASN A 120 2.28 8.84 -14.79
CA ASN A 120 3.45 9.44 -14.16
C ASN A 120 3.10 9.83 -12.72
N GLY A 121 4.03 9.63 -11.80
CA GLY A 121 3.84 9.96 -10.38
C GLY A 121 4.74 9.10 -9.50
N TYR A 122 4.18 8.58 -8.40
CA TYR A 122 4.94 7.95 -7.34
C TYR A 122 4.39 6.57 -7.02
N LEU A 123 5.27 5.57 -6.93
CA LEU A 123 4.92 4.23 -6.46
C LEU A 123 5.41 4.08 -5.02
N TYR A 124 4.49 3.75 -4.11
CA TYR A 124 4.80 3.48 -2.71
C TYR A 124 4.52 2.01 -2.38
N ILE A 125 5.49 1.31 -1.80
CA ILE A 125 5.40 -0.10 -1.44
C ILE A 125 5.69 -0.23 0.06
N TYR A 126 4.82 -0.93 0.79
CA TYR A 126 4.94 -1.11 2.25
C TYR A 126 4.35 -2.43 2.72
N SER A 127 4.75 -2.87 3.91
CA SER A 127 4.26 -4.09 4.57
C SER A 127 4.01 -3.87 6.05
#